data_AF-A0A1C5KPL1-F1
#
_entry.id   AF-A0A1C5KPL1-F1
#
_cell.length_a   1.000
_cell.length_b   1.000
_cell.length_c   1.000
_cell.angle_alpha   90.00
_cell.angle_beta   90.00
_cell.angle_gamma   90.00
#
_symmetry.space_group_name_H-M   'P 1'
#
loop_
_entity.id
_entity.type
_entity.pdbx_description
1 polymer ?
#
loop_
_entity_poly.entity_id
_entity_poly.type
_entity_poly.pdbx_seq_one_letter_code
_entity_poly.pdbx_strand_id
1 'polypeptide(L)'
;MGKKEDKQFPLTNKDNCAIYLNRIISSCEICMDRLKKYNAEGNGLLAEYAGKSLVPHEVYAEMLDKTSNVVDYLLNLLGDAQTSSISYFKFRSYISKHPVADVALNPLEEETQGLLSDFNRMRNYQNHVPESLLVAEMEQVKDRKMEFPMDPVDITVYRNVTYDYFKDMIEVNVSFYKSARKIIQAAKRDYRNFYGKSVTYNRVYTDHPMGFDKSIPTKKSAKVQGIKGDIGLNSENGVKSNE
;
A
#
# COMPACT_ATOMS: atom_id res chain seq x y z
N MET A 1 27.81 4.11 -6.11
CA MET A 1 26.76 4.19 -5.06
C MET A 1 26.32 5.65 -4.96
N GLY A 2 25.02 5.96 -5.11
CA GLY A 2 24.51 7.33 -4.92
C GLY A 2 24.73 7.83 -3.49
N LYS A 3 24.88 9.15 -3.30
CA LYS A 3 25.08 9.72 -1.97
C LYS A 3 23.80 9.53 -1.13
N LYS A 4 23.92 9.42 0.20
CA LYS A 4 22.77 9.25 1.12
C LYS A 4 21.70 10.33 0.92
N GLU A 5 22.15 11.54 0.58
CA GLU A 5 21.33 12.72 0.30
C GLU A 5 20.44 12.56 -0.95
N ASP A 6 20.84 11.74 -1.93
CA ASP A 6 20.05 11.48 -3.14
C ASP A 6 18.90 10.49 -2.86
N LYS A 7 18.96 9.74 -1.75
CA LYS A 7 18.03 8.64 -1.41
C LYS A 7 16.93 9.04 -0.44
N GLN A 8 17.06 10.18 0.25
CA GLN A 8 16.15 10.57 1.32
C GLN A 8 15.66 11.99 1.10
N PHE A 9 14.34 12.18 1.18
CA PHE A 9 13.75 13.50 1.09
C PHE A 9 14.01 14.27 2.41
N PRO A 10 14.55 15.50 2.36
CA PRO A 10 14.98 16.22 3.55
C PRO A 10 13.78 16.81 4.31
N LEU A 11 13.52 16.33 5.54
CA LEU A 11 12.49 16.89 6.44
C LEU A 11 13.07 17.99 7.34
N THR A 12 13.66 19.02 6.73
CA THR A 12 14.45 20.05 7.44
C THR A 12 13.71 21.38 7.63
N ASN A 13 12.59 21.58 6.95
CA ASN A 13 11.77 22.79 7.05
C ASN A 13 10.28 22.47 6.82
N LYS A 14 9.43 23.45 7.12
CA LYS A 14 7.97 23.36 7.01
C LYS A 14 7.49 22.99 5.61
N ASP A 15 8.07 23.58 4.57
CA ASP A 15 7.64 23.36 3.18
C ASP A 15 7.94 21.93 2.73
N ASN A 16 9.11 21.40 3.08
CA ASN A 16 9.46 20.01 2.81
C ASN A 16 8.53 19.05 3.56
N CYS A 17 8.21 19.33 4.82
CA CYS A 17 7.24 18.53 5.58
C CYS A 17 5.86 18.54 4.91
N ALA A 18 5.43 19.70 4.40
CA ALA A 18 4.17 19.85 3.67
C ALA A 18 4.17 19.06 2.36
N ILE A 19 5.23 19.16 1.55
CA ILE A 19 5.38 18.39 0.30
C ILE A 19 5.33 16.89 0.58
N TYR A 20 6.02 16.45 1.63
CA TYR A 20 6.09 15.06 2.03
C TYR A 20 4.72 14.48 2.41
N LEU A 21 3.98 15.17 3.30
CA LEU A 21 2.62 14.77 3.65
C LEU A 21 1.66 14.90 2.47
N ASN A 22 1.76 15.96 1.66
CA ASN A 22 0.91 16.13 0.48
C ASN A 22 1.07 14.94 -0.48
N ARG A 23 2.31 14.48 -0.71
CA ARG A 23 2.57 13.31 -1.54
C ARG A 23 1.94 12.04 -0.97
N ILE A 24 2.08 11.80 0.33
CA ILE A 24 1.45 10.65 1.00
C ILE A 24 -0.06 10.71 0.85
N ILE A 25 -0.68 11.83 1.26
CA ILE A 25 -2.14 11.92 1.33
C ILE A 25 -2.74 11.86 -0.08
N SER A 26 -2.18 12.56 -1.07
CA SER A 26 -2.66 12.49 -2.46
C SER A 26 -2.58 11.07 -3.03
N SER A 27 -1.47 10.36 -2.78
CA SER A 27 -1.31 8.98 -3.24
C SER A 27 -2.30 8.04 -2.53
N CYS A 28 -2.52 8.24 -1.23
CA CYS A 28 -3.53 7.51 -0.48
C CYS A 28 -4.95 7.78 -1.01
N GLU A 29 -5.34 9.02 -1.31
CA GLU A 29 -6.68 9.32 -1.84
C GLU A 29 -6.95 8.62 -3.18
N ILE A 30 -5.96 8.55 -4.07
CA ILE A 30 -6.06 7.80 -5.33
C ILE A 30 -6.30 6.30 -5.06
N CYS A 31 -5.57 5.73 -4.11
CA CYS A 31 -5.75 4.34 -3.69
C CYS A 31 -7.11 4.10 -3.04
N MET A 32 -7.56 5.02 -2.20
CA MET A 32 -8.87 4.92 -1.55
C MET A 32 -10.02 4.99 -2.57
N ASP A 33 -9.90 5.80 -3.63
CA ASP A 33 -10.90 5.84 -4.71
C ASP A 33 -10.96 4.48 -5.44
N ARG A 34 -9.80 3.86 -5.72
CA ARG A 34 -9.73 2.51 -6.32
C ARG A 34 -10.30 1.44 -5.40
N LEU A 35 -9.90 1.43 -4.12
CA LEU A 35 -10.38 0.45 -3.15
C LEU A 35 -11.88 0.58 -2.91
N LYS A 36 -12.41 1.81 -2.90
CA LYS A 36 -13.87 2.05 -2.83
C LYS A 36 -14.59 1.42 -4.01
N LYS A 37 -14.05 1.55 -5.23
CA LYS A 37 -14.61 0.90 -6.44
C LYS A 37 -14.57 -0.63 -6.29
N TYR A 38 -13.43 -1.19 -5.91
CA TYR A 38 -13.28 -2.64 -5.76
C TYR A 38 -14.17 -3.21 -4.64
N ASN A 39 -14.36 -2.47 -3.54
CA ASN A 39 -15.30 -2.87 -2.49
C ASN A 39 -16.76 -2.86 -2.99
N ALA A 40 -17.13 -1.92 -3.86
CA ALA A 40 -18.46 -1.92 -4.48
C ALA A 40 -18.65 -3.11 -5.43
N GLU A 41 -17.63 -3.41 -6.24
CA GLU A 41 -17.59 -4.59 -7.11
C GLU A 41 -17.70 -5.90 -6.30
N GLY A 42 -16.91 -6.04 -5.23
CA GLY A 42 -16.96 -7.18 -4.32
C GLY A 42 -18.31 -7.37 -3.67
N ASN A 43 -18.97 -6.30 -3.21
CA ASN A 43 -20.34 -6.38 -2.68
C ASN A 43 -21.36 -6.81 -3.75
N GLY A 44 -21.16 -6.40 -5.01
CA GLY A 44 -21.96 -6.88 -6.14
C GLY A 44 -21.81 -8.39 -6.34
N LEU A 45 -20.58 -8.90 -6.30
CA LEU A 45 -20.29 -10.33 -6.38
C LEU A 45 -20.88 -11.10 -5.19
N LEU A 46 -20.84 -10.55 -3.97
CA LEU A 46 -21.50 -11.19 -2.82
C LEU A 46 -23.01 -11.34 -3.03
N ALA A 47 -23.66 -10.33 -3.61
CA ALA A 47 -25.09 -10.42 -3.95
C ALA A 47 -25.35 -11.46 -5.05
N GLU A 48 -24.48 -11.55 -6.06
CA GLU A 48 -24.60 -12.53 -7.15
C GLU A 48 -24.42 -13.98 -6.68
N TYR A 49 -23.54 -14.20 -5.71
CA TYR A 49 -23.26 -15.52 -5.15
C TYR A 49 -24.06 -15.83 -3.88
N ALA A 50 -24.96 -14.94 -3.46
CA ALA A 50 -25.81 -15.17 -2.29
C ALA A 50 -26.63 -16.46 -2.45
N GLY A 51 -26.62 -17.30 -1.41
CA GLY A 51 -27.30 -18.60 -1.40
C GLY A 51 -26.57 -19.72 -2.14
N LYS A 52 -25.45 -19.43 -2.82
CA LYS A 52 -24.53 -20.45 -3.35
C LYS A 52 -23.53 -20.84 -2.26
N SER A 53 -23.13 -22.11 -2.22
CA SER A 53 -22.11 -22.59 -1.28
C SER A 53 -20.68 -22.34 -1.75
N LEU A 54 -20.49 -22.23 -3.06
CA LEU A 54 -19.18 -22.14 -3.72
C LEU A 54 -19.10 -20.95 -4.67
N VAL A 55 -17.91 -20.37 -4.76
CA VAL A 55 -17.54 -19.32 -5.71
C VAL A 55 -16.36 -19.83 -6.53
N PRO A 56 -16.34 -19.68 -7.87
CA PRO A 56 -15.19 -20.02 -8.69
C PRO A 56 -13.92 -19.33 -8.17
N HIS A 57 -12.82 -20.08 -8.09
CA HIS A 57 -11.57 -19.56 -7.54
C HIS A 57 -11.05 -18.36 -8.32
N GLU A 58 -11.25 -18.32 -9.64
CA GLU A 58 -10.85 -17.19 -10.49
C GLU A 58 -11.53 -15.87 -10.09
N VAL A 59 -12.81 -15.90 -9.74
CA VAL A 59 -13.55 -14.72 -9.24
C VAL A 59 -12.96 -14.23 -7.91
N TYR A 60 -12.63 -15.16 -7.01
CA TYR A 60 -11.94 -14.84 -5.75
C TYR A 60 -10.55 -14.24 -6.02
N ALA A 61 -9.74 -14.89 -6.86
CA ALA A 61 -8.37 -14.52 -7.15
C ALA A 61 -8.27 -13.13 -7.80
N GLU A 62 -9.11 -12.84 -8.80
CA GLU A 62 -9.13 -11.52 -9.43
C GLU A 62 -9.49 -10.40 -8.45
N MET A 63 -10.44 -10.66 -7.54
CA MET A 63 -10.81 -9.69 -6.51
C MET A 63 -9.71 -9.51 -5.48
N LEU A 64 -9.05 -10.60 -5.08
CA LEU A 64 -7.88 -10.53 -4.21
C LEU A 64 -6.77 -9.70 -4.87
N ASP A 65 -6.39 -9.98 -6.12
CA ASP A 65 -5.34 -9.25 -6.84
C ASP A 65 -5.64 -7.75 -6.98
N LYS A 66 -6.90 -7.40 -7.31
CA LYS A 66 -7.34 -6.00 -7.39
C LYS A 66 -7.18 -5.27 -6.06
N THR A 67 -7.52 -5.93 -4.95
CA THR A 67 -7.54 -5.31 -3.61
C THR A 67 -6.17 -5.32 -2.95
N SER A 68 -5.46 -6.45 -2.94
CA SER A 68 -4.14 -6.63 -2.30
C SER A 68 -3.12 -5.62 -2.80
N ASN A 69 -2.99 -5.42 -4.12
CA ASN A 69 -2.07 -4.41 -4.67
C ASN A 69 -2.33 -3.00 -4.11
N VAL A 70 -3.61 -2.63 -3.93
CA VAL A 70 -3.97 -1.32 -3.36
C VAL A 70 -3.75 -1.27 -1.86
N VAL A 71 -4.08 -2.35 -1.14
CA VAL A 71 -3.87 -2.50 0.30
C VAL A 71 -2.39 -2.42 0.64
N ASP A 72 -1.54 -3.16 -0.06
CA ASP A 72 -0.08 -3.19 0.15
C ASP A 72 0.55 -1.83 -0.09
N TYR A 73 0.11 -1.12 -1.13
CA TYR A 73 0.59 0.22 -1.39
C TYR A 73 0.13 1.23 -0.33
N LEU A 74 -1.10 1.11 0.19
CA LEU A 74 -1.57 1.90 1.33
C LEU A 74 -0.79 1.60 2.61
N LEU A 75 -0.49 0.32 2.88
CA LEU A 75 0.35 -0.12 3.99
C LEU A 75 1.75 0.50 3.89
N ASN A 76 2.33 0.56 2.70
CA ASN A 76 3.60 1.24 2.47
C ASN A 76 3.53 2.76 2.75
N LEU A 77 2.48 3.44 2.27
CA LEU A 77 2.32 4.89 2.46
C LEU A 77 1.95 5.28 3.89
N LEU A 78 1.30 4.41 4.65
CA LEU A 78 0.81 4.72 5.99
C LEU A 78 1.68 4.13 7.09
N GLY A 79 2.11 2.88 6.94
CA GLY A 79 2.72 2.06 7.99
C GLY A 79 4.22 1.78 7.85
N ASP A 80 4.87 2.05 6.70
CA ASP A 80 6.29 1.72 6.55
C ASP A 80 7.19 2.49 7.54
N ALA A 81 8.29 1.89 7.99
CA ALA A 81 9.29 2.53 8.85
C ALA A 81 10.69 2.58 8.21
N GLN A 82 10.84 2.05 6.98
CA GLN A 82 12.11 2.00 6.28
C GLN A 82 12.68 3.40 6.00
N THR A 83 13.96 3.60 6.31
CA THR A 83 14.62 4.92 6.29
C THR A 83 14.49 5.65 4.94
N SER A 84 14.63 4.93 3.83
CA SER A 84 14.60 5.46 2.46
C SER A 84 13.22 5.46 1.78
N SER A 85 12.16 5.02 2.47
CA SER A 85 10.79 4.93 1.93
C SER A 85 9.90 6.01 2.55
N ILE A 86 8.94 6.56 1.80
CA ILE A 86 8.03 7.55 2.40
C ILE A 86 6.84 6.88 3.09
N SER A 87 6.47 7.36 4.26
CA SER A 87 5.24 6.96 4.96
C SER A 87 4.83 7.96 6.04
N TYR A 88 3.57 7.88 6.47
CA TYR A 88 3.06 8.68 7.59
C TYR A 88 3.63 8.24 8.94
N PHE A 89 3.72 6.92 9.18
CA PHE A 89 4.37 6.36 10.37
C PHE A 89 5.80 6.91 10.54
N LYS A 90 6.60 6.86 9.48
CA LYS A 90 7.98 7.38 9.49
C LYS A 90 8.00 8.89 9.68
N PHE A 91 7.11 9.63 9.02
CA PHE A 91 7.03 11.08 9.16
C PHE A 91 6.84 11.49 10.62
N ARG A 92 5.81 10.97 11.30
CA ARG A 92 5.55 11.31 12.70
C ARG A 92 6.71 10.88 13.60
N SER A 93 7.22 9.67 13.41
CA SER A 93 8.35 9.15 14.18
C SER A 93 9.61 10.01 14.05
N TYR A 94 9.86 10.54 12.84
CA TYR A 94 11.00 11.39 12.57
C TYR A 94 10.87 12.78 13.20
N ILE A 95 9.74 13.47 12.96
CA ILE A 95 9.50 14.83 13.46
C ILE A 95 9.45 14.88 14.99
N SER A 96 8.89 13.85 15.64
CA SER A 96 8.92 13.77 17.11
C SER A 96 10.33 13.67 17.69
N LYS A 97 11.29 13.11 16.93
CA LYS A 97 12.70 12.98 17.35
C LYS A 97 13.57 14.14 16.88
N HIS A 98 13.17 14.81 15.80
CA HIS A 98 13.90 15.89 15.16
C HIS A 98 12.92 17.03 14.90
N PRO A 99 12.61 17.85 15.93
CA PRO A 99 11.67 18.94 15.80
C PRO A 99 12.10 19.89 14.68
N VAL A 100 11.14 20.27 13.84
CA VAL A 100 11.33 21.23 12.74
C VAL A 100 10.58 22.50 13.11
N ALA A 101 11.22 23.66 12.91
CA ALA A 101 10.59 24.95 13.18
C ALA A 101 9.24 25.06 12.44
N ASP A 102 8.23 25.59 13.15
CA ASP A 102 6.86 25.76 12.67
C ASP A 102 6.10 24.47 12.29
N VAL A 103 6.64 23.28 12.64
CA VAL A 103 5.99 21.99 12.43
C VAL A 103 5.61 21.39 13.79
N ALA A 104 4.36 21.58 14.19
CA ALA A 104 3.80 20.99 15.41
C ALA A 104 2.92 19.78 15.10
N LEU A 105 3.20 18.65 15.76
CA LEU A 105 2.37 17.45 15.71
C LEU A 105 1.52 17.36 16.97
N ASN A 106 0.20 17.41 16.80
CA ASN A 106 -0.70 17.13 17.91
C ASN A 106 -0.65 15.63 18.25
N PRO A 107 -0.89 15.24 19.51
CA PRO A 107 -1.10 13.84 19.87
C PRO A 107 -2.19 13.21 19.00
N LEU A 108 -1.99 11.96 18.61
CA LEU A 108 -3.04 11.18 17.98
C LEU A 108 -3.99 10.67 19.05
N GLU A 109 -5.26 10.52 18.68
CA GLU A 109 -6.22 9.73 19.46
C GLU A 109 -5.68 8.31 19.61
N GLU A 110 -5.92 7.70 20.78
CA GLU A 110 -5.41 6.37 21.14
C GLU A 110 -5.74 5.32 20.07
N GLU A 111 -6.99 5.32 19.58
CA GLU A 111 -7.41 4.44 18.49
C GLU A 111 -6.56 4.63 17.23
N THR A 112 -6.32 5.88 16.81
CA THR A 112 -5.53 6.16 15.60
C THR A 112 -4.07 5.76 15.79
N GLN A 113 -3.52 5.96 17.00
CA GLN A 113 -2.16 5.53 17.34
C GLN A 113 -2.02 4.00 17.32
N GLY A 114 -3.03 3.28 17.83
CA GLY A 114 -3.14 1.82 17.75
C GLY A 114 -3.17 1.35 16.29
N LEU A 115 -4.08 1.90 15.49
CA LEU A 115 -4.19 1.59 14.06
C LEU A 115 -2.89 1.86 13.30
N LEU A 116 -2.21 2.97 13.58
CA LEU A 116 -0.95 3.31 12.92
C LEU A 116 0.16 2.28 13.26
N SER A 117 0.17 1.77 14.48
CA SER A 117 1.09 0.72 14.92
C SER A 117 0.76 -0.63 14.28
N ASP A 118 -0.52 -0.96 14.16
CA ASP A 118 -0.96 -2.19 13.48
C ASP A 118 -0.69 -2.14 11.98
N PHE A 119 -0.85 -0.98 11.33
CA PHE A 119 -0.49 -0.80 9.92
C PHE A 119 1.00 -1.03 9.68
N ASN A 120 1.87 -0.67 10.63
CA ASN A 120 3.30 -0.99 10.52
C ASN A 120 3.55 -2.51 10.58
N ARG A 121 2.89 -3.22 11.51
CA ARG A 121 2.99 -4.69 11.61
C ARG A 121 2.41 -5.39 10.38
N MET A 122 1.24 -4.95 9.93
CA MET A 122 0.56 -5.47 8.74
C MET A 122 1.39 -5.25 7.48
N ARG A 123 2.03 -4.08 7.31
CA ARG A 123 2.94 -3.82 6.19
C ARG A 123 4.03 -4.90 6.13
N ASN A 124 4.62 -5.25 7.27
CA ASN A 124 5.64 -6.29 7.31
C ASN A 124 5.07 -7.69 7.07
N TYR A 125 3.87 -7.98 7.58
CA TYR A 125 3.20 -9.28 7.41
C TYR A 125 2.72 -9.52 5.97
N GLN A 126 2.24 -8.49 5.26
CA GLN A 126 1.70 -8.61 3.91
C GLN A 126 2.79 -8.53 2.83
N ASN A 127 3.78 -7.65 3.00
CA ASN A 127 4.85 -7.48 2.01
C ASN A 127 6.01 -8.49 2.16
N HIS A 128 5.97 -9.35 3.18
CA HIS A 128 6.93 -10.43 3.41
C HIS A 128 6.20 -11.72 3.71
N VAL A 129 6.83 -12.87 3.46
CA VAL A 129 6.34 -14.16 3.96
C VAL A 129 6.98 -14.40 5.33
N PRO A 130 6.24 -14.26 6.44
CA PRO A 130 6.84 -14.43 7.77
C PRO A 130 7.01 -15.91 8.11
N GLU A 131 8.13 -16.27 8.74
CA GLU A 131 8.37 -17.65 9.20
C GLU A 131 7.32 -18.13 10.21
N SER A 132 6.65 -17.23 10.92
CA SER A 132 5.54 -17.58 11.81
C SER A 132 4.36 -18.22 11.07
N LEU A 133 4.16 -17.91 9.78
CA LEU A 133 3.16 -18.58 8.96
C LEU A 133 3.53 -20.06 8.77
N LEU A 134 4.79 -20.33 8.41
CA LEU A 134 5.29 -21.71 8.26
C LEU A 134 5.21 -22.48 9.57
N VAL A 135 5.55 -21.85 10.71
CA VAL A 135 5.38 -22.48 12.03
C VAL A 135 3.92 -22.88 12.27
N ALA A 136 2.96 -21.99 11.99
CA ALA A 136 1.54 -22.27 12.16
C ALA A 136 1.03 -23.36 11.20
N GLU A 137 1.49 -23.38 9.94
CA GLU A 137 1.19 -24.45 8.98
C GLU A 137 1.70 -25.80 9.49
N MET A 138 2.93 -25.85 10.03
CA MET A 138 3.50 -27.07 10.59
C MET A 138 2.76 -27.56 11.84
N GLU A 139 2.12 -26.68 12.61
CA GLU A 139 1.20 -27.07 13.68
C GLU A 139 -0.06 -27.75 13.12
N GLN A 140 -0.64 -27.24 12.03
CA GLN A 140 -1.78 -27.88 11.36
C GLN A 140 -1.42 -29.24 10.75
N VAL A 141 -0.19 -29.38 10.24
CA VAL A 141 0.34 -30.66 9.74
C VAL A 141 0.45 -31.67 10.88
N LYS A 142 1.00 -31.27 12.05
CA LYS A 142 1.07 -32.14 13.24
C LYS A 142 -0.32 -32.57 13.72
N ASP A 143 -1.29 -31.66 13.64
CA ASP A 143 -2.69 -31.90 13.96
C ASP A 143 -3.46 -32.70 12.89
N ARG A 144 -2.81 -33.07 11.78
CA ARG A 144 -3.41 -33.77 10.63
C ARG A 144 -4.58 -33.02 9.99
N LYS A 145 -4.56 -31.69 10.05
CA LYS A 145 -5.55 -30.79 9.41
C LYS A 145 -5.05 -30.25 8.06
N MET A 146 -3.77 -30.40 7.78
CA MET A 146 -3.11 -29.97 6.55
C MET A 146 -2.07 -31.01 6.13
N GLU A 147 -1.80 -31.09 4.83
CA GLU A 147 -0.70 -31.87 4.28
C GLU A 147 0.34 -30.94 3.67
N PHE A 148 1.61 -31.32 3.78
CA PHE A 148 2.73 -30.61 3.17
C PHE A 148 3.50 -31.61 2.28
N PRO A 149 3.01 -31.86 1.05
CA PRO A 149 3.59 -32.86 0.15
C PRO A 149 4.98 -32.42 -0.33
N MET A 150 5.98 -33.27 -0.06
CA MET A 150 7.40 -32.99 -0.34
C MET A 150 7.98 -33.82 -1.49
N ASP A 151 7.42 -34.99 -1.77
CA ASP A 151 7.87 -35.89 -2.84
C ASP A 151 6.70 -36.75 -3.37
N PRO A 152 6.12 -36.40 -4.54
CA PRO A 152 6.41 -35.19 -5.31
C PRO A 152 5.96 -33.91 -4.56
N VAL A 153 6.53 -32.78 -4.95
CA VAL A 153 5.98 -31.47 -4.53
C VAL A 153 4.73 -31.21 -5.35
N ASP A 154 3.57 -31.25 -4.69
CA ASP A 154 2.28 -31.00 -5.34
C ASP A 154 1.91 -29.50 -5.30
N ILE A 155 1.56 -28.95 -6.46
CA ILE A 155 0.98 -27.61 -6.57
C ILE A 155 -0.55 -27.75 -6.50
N THR A 156 -1.13 -27.37 -5.36
CA THR A 156 -2.59 -27.43 -5.19
C THR A 156 -3.26 -26.26 -5.91
N VAL A 157 -4.13 -26.58 -6.87
CA VAL A 157 -4.94 -25.59 -7.60
C VAL A 157 -6.41 -25.79 -7.25
N TYR A 158 -6.99 -24.85 -6.50
CA TYR A 158 -8.39 -24.88 -6.14
C TYR A 158 -9.27 -24.43 -7.30
N ARG A 159 -10.35 -25.18 -7.59
CA ARG A 159 -11.36 -24.78 -8.59
C ARG A 159 -12.36 -23.77 -8.03
N ASN A 160 -12.64 -23.86 -6.74
CA ASN A 160 -13.62 -23.04 -6.03
C ASN A 160 -13.10 -22.67 -4.64
N VAL A 161 -13.65 -21.60 -4.09
CA VAL A 161 -13.59 -21.25 -2.67
C VAL A 161 -15.00 -21.34 -2.07
N THR A 162 -15.12 -21.47 -0.75
CA THR A 162 -16.42 -21.38 -0.09
C THR A 162 -16.93 -19.94 -0.14
N TYR A 163 -18.25 -19.77 -0.18
CA TYR A 163 -18.87 -18.45 -0.11
C TYR A 163 -18.44 -17.67 1.14
N ASP A 164 -18.37 -18.33 2.29
CA ASP A 164 -17.96 -17.69 3.54
C ASP A 164 -16.51 -17.20 3.50
N TYR A 165 -15.59 -17.94 2.88
CA TYR A 165 -14.21 -17.52 2.71
C TYR A 165 -14.09 -16.31 1.76
N PHE A 166 -14.84 -16.31 0.67
CA PHE A 166 -14.92 -15.15 -0.23
C PHE A 166 -15.52 -13.93 0.48
N LYS A 167 -16.58 -14.11 1.26
CA LYS A 167 -17.25 -13.07 2.04
C LYS A 167 -16.31 -12.44 3.07
N ASP A 168 -15.57 -13.24 3.82
CA ASP A 168 -14.60 -12.76 4.80
C ASP A 168 -13.56 -11.83 4.15
N MET A 169 -13.00 -12.23 2.99
CA MET A 169 -12.05 -11.39 2.25
C MET A 169 -12.63 -10.00 1.88
N ILE A 170 -13.90 -9.94 1.46
CA ILE A 170 -14.56 -8.66 1.15
C ILE A 170 -14.80 -7.83 2.42
N GLU A 171 -15.22 -8.46 3.52
CA GLU A 171 -15.46 -7.78 4.81
C GLU A 171 -14.16 -7.22 5.40
N VAL A 172 -13.06 -7.98 5.32
CA VAL A 172 -11.71 -7.53 5.70
C VAL A 172 -11.30 -6.31 4.88
N ASN A 173 -11.52 -6.31 3.57
CA ASN A 173 -11.22 -5.16 2.70
C ASN A 173 -12.03 -3.91 3.03
N VAL A 174 -13.31 -4.06 3.38
CA VAL A 174 -14.16 -2.95 3.84
C VAL A 174 -13.69 -2.42 5.19
N SER A 175 -13.28 -3.31 6.11
CA SER A 175 -12.72 -2.93 7.40
C SER A 175 -11.40 -2.17 7.25
N PHE A 176 -10.48 -2.68 6.44
CA PHE A 176 -9.20 -2.03 6.12
C PHE A 176 -9.42 -0.62 5.57
N TYR A 177 -10.36 -0.44 4.63
CA TYR A 177 -10.70 0.87 4.08
C TYR A 177 -11.08 1.87 5.18
N LYS A 178 -11.89 1.46 6.16
CA LYS A 178 -12.31 2.33 7.28
C LYS A 178 -11.10 2.71 8.15
N SER A 179 -10.25 1.74 8.48
CA SER A 179 -9.04 1.97 9.28
C SER A 179 -8.04 2.89 8.57
N ALA A 180 -7.75 2.64 7.30
CA ALA A 180 -6.89 3.48 6.48
C ALA A 180 -7.44 4.92 6.40
N ARG A 181 -8.76 5.08 6.27
CA ARG A 181 -9.40 6.40 6.25
C ARG A 181 -9.14 7.19 7.53
N LYS A 182 -9.18 6.56 8.72
CA LYS A 182 -8.89 7.24 9.99
C LYS A 182 -7.46 7.79 10.04
N ILE A 183 -6.49 6.97 9.65
CA ILE A 183 -5.06 7.37 9.60
C ILE A 183 -4.85 8.51 8.58
N ILE A 184 -5.47 8.41 7.40
CA ILE A 184 -5.40 9.46 6.37
C ILE A 184 -5.97 10.79 6.88
N GLN A 185 -7.07 10.77 7.64
CA GLN A 185 -7.62 11.99 8.24
C GLN A 185 -6.69 12.58 9.29
N ALA A 186 -5.97 11.76 10.05
CA ALA A 186 -4.93 12.26 10.95
C ALA A 186 -3.79 12.95 10.20
N ALA A 187 -3.31 12.36 9.11
CA ALA A 187 -2.28 12.98 8.26
C ALA A 187 -2.75 14.33 7.68
N LYS A 188 -4.03 14.44 7.29
CA LYS A 188 -4.63 15.72 6.85
C LYS A 188 -4.68 16.76 7.97
N ARG A 189 -4.99 16.35 9.20
CA ARG A 189 -5.00 17.26 10.36
C ARG A 189 -3.59 17.78 10.63
N ASP A 190 -2.59 16.91 10.64
CA ASP A 190 -1.19 17.31 10.79
C ASP A 190 -0.79 18.31 9.70
N TYR A 191 -1.06 17.99 8.43
CA TYR A 191 -0.80 18.92 7.32
C TYR A 191 -1.45 20.29 7.56
N ARG A 192 -2.73 20.32 7.94
CA ARG A 192 -3.46 21.57 8.22
C ARG A 192 -2.78 22.37 9.34
N ASN A 193 -2.34 21.70 10.40
CA ASN A 193 -1.82 22.35 11.59
C ASN A 193 -0.58 23.19 11.29
N PHE A 194 0.37 22.67 10.51
CA PHE A 194 1.61 23.40 10.22
C PHE A 194 1.58 24.14 8.87
N TYR A 195 0.83 23.66 7.87
CA TYR A 195 0.73 24.36 6.59
C TYR A 195 -0.30 25.52 6.62
N GLY A 196 -1.21 25.51 7.59
CA GLY A 196 -2.23 26.55 7.79
C GLY A 196 -3.44 26.45 6.85
N LYS A 197 -3.45 25.48 5.92
CA LYS A 197 -4.58 25.23 5.01
C LYS A 197 -4.97 23.76 5.03
N SER A 198 -6.27 23.50 5.00
CA SER A 198 -6.80 22.15 4.80
C SER A 198 -6.41 21.65 3.41
N VAL A 199 -6.12 20.36 3.28
CA VAL A 199 -5.87 19.81 1.94
C VAL A 199 -7.17 19.74 1.15
N THR A 200 -7.18 20.37 -0.02
CA THR A 200 -8.27 20.28 -1.01
C THR A 200 -7.79 19.51 -2.23
N TYR A 201 -8.52 18.46 -2.62
CA TYR A 201 -8.20 17.65 -3.79
C TYR A 201 -9.22 17.93 -4.89
N ASN A 202 -8.81 18.72 -5.88
CA ASN A 202 -9.58 18.87 -7.10
C ASN A 202 -9.24 17.69 -8.02
N ARG A 203 -10.25 16.93 -8.44
CA ARG A 203 -10.07 15.92 -9.48
C ARG A 203 -10.02 16.63 -10.82
N VAL A 204 -8.81 16.73 -11.38
CA VAL A 204 -8.59 17.32 -12.70
C VAL A 204 -8.48 16.18 -13.69
N TYR A 205 -9.47 16.08 -14.57
CA TYR A 205 -9.46 15.16 -15.70
C TYR A 205 -8.86 15.89 -16.90
N THR A 206 -8.00 15.21 -17.64
CA THR A 206 -7.32 15.76 -18.81
C THR A 206 -7.41 14.77 -19.96
N ASP A 207 -7.67 15.27 -21.16
CA ASP A 207 -7.67 14.48 -22.39
C ASP A 207 -6.24 14.23 -22.89
N HIS A 208 -5.24 14.93 -22.32
CA HIS A 208 -3.84 14.68 -22.64
C HIS A 208 -3.42 13.31 -22.08
N PRO A 209 -2.98 12.37 -22.93
CA PRO A 209 -2.61 11.03 -22.50
C PRO A 209 -1.38 11.06 -21.59
N MET A 210 -1.26 10.05 -20.73
CA MET A 210 -0.07 9.89 -19.88
C MET A 210 1.14 9.54 -20.75
N GLY A 211 2.09 10.47 -20.89
CA GLY A 211 3.33 10.27 -21.62
C GLY A 211 4.49 9.72 -20.78
N PHE A 212 5.57 9.32 -21.46
CA PHE A 212 6.79 8.80 -20.84
C PHE A 212 7.48 9.78 -19.89
N ASP A 213 7.19 11.08 -19.97
CA ASP A 213 7.74 12.09 -19.05
C ASP A 213 7.41 11.78 -17.59
N LYS A 214 6.26 11.16 -17.33
CA LYS A 214 5.88 10.69 -15.99
C LYS A 214 6.79 9.59 -15.45
N SER A 215 7.49 8.85 -16.33
CA SER A 215 8.42 7.79 -15.94
C SER A 215 9.83 8.32 -15.59
N ILE A 216 10.17 9.56 -15.99
CA ILE A 216 11.51 10.12 -15.80
C ILE A 216 11.91 10.15 -14.30
N PRO A 217 11.08 10.63 -13.36
CA PRO A 217 11.43 10.61 -11.94
C PRO A 217 11.61 9.19 -11.40
N THR A 218 10.77 8.24 -11.83
CA THR A 218 10.86 6.82 -11.45
C THR A 218 12.18 6.21 -11.91
N LYS A 219 12.57 6.41 -13.17
CA LYS A 219 13.85 5.91 -13.72
C LYS A 219 15.06 6.51 -12.99
N LYS A 220 15.03 7.82 -12.71
CA LYS A 220 16.08 8.49 -11.90
C LYS A 220 16.16 7.91 -10.49
N SER A 221 15.03 7.73 -9.82
CA SER A 221 14.98 7.13 -8.48
C SER A 221 15.51 5.69 -8.49
N ALA A 222 15.11 4.86 -9.45
CA ALA A 222 15.56 3.49 -9.56
C ALA A 222 17.09 3.38 -9.73
N LYS A 223 17.69 4.24 -10.56
CA LYS A 223 19.15 4.32 -10.71
C LYS A 223 19.85 4.67 -9.39
N VAL A 224 19.30 5.63 -8.64
CA VAL A 224 19.82 6.00 -7.31
C VAL A 224 19.70 4.84 -6.32
N GLN A 225 18.63 4.03 -6.41
CA GLN A 225 18.46 2.81 -5.60
C GLN A 225 19.36 1.64 -6.04
N GLY A 226 20.07 1.77 -7.16
CA GLY A 226 20.98 0.73 -7.66
C GLY A 226 20.29 -0.37 -8.46
N ILE A 227 19.04 -0.15 -8.88
CA ILE A 227 18.31 -1.10 -9.72
C ILE A 227 18.87 -1.03 -11.14
N LYS A 228 19.32 -2.18 -11.66
CA LYS A 228 19.79 -2.34 -13.04
C LYS A 228 18.59 -2.47 -13.99
N GLY A 229 18.73 -1.98 -15.22
CA GLY A 229 17.60 -1.74 -16.12
C GLY A 229 16.89 -2.99 -16.68
N ASP A 230 17.45 -4.18 -16.46
CA ASP A 230 17.02 -5.43 -17.10
C ASP A 230 15.72 -6.03 -16.50
N ILE A 231 15.19 -5.42 -15.43
CA ILE A 231 13.93 -5.84 -14.78
C ILE A 231 12.78 -4.83 -15.00
N GLY A 232 12.54 -4.46 -16.26
CA GLY A 232 11.38 -3.64 -16.63
C GLY A 232 11.55 -2.13 -16.42
N LEU A 233 12.79 -1.64 -16.34
CA LEU A 233 13.11 -0.20 -16.24
C LEU A 233 13.74 0.38 -17.51
N ASN A 234 14.31 -0.49 -18.36
CA ASN A 234 14.73 -0.14 -19.72
C ASN A 234 13.56 -0.34 -20.69
N SER A 235 12.93 0.74 -21.11
CA SER A 235 12.21 0.76 -22.37
C SER A 235 13.23 1.14 -23.43
N GLU A 236 13.75 0.17 -24.21
CA GLU A 236 14.48 0.47 -25.44
C GLU A 236 13.50 1.09 -26.45
N ASN A 237 13.20 2.37 -26.28
CA ASN A 237 12.85 3.25 -27.37
C ASN A 237 13.99 4.26 -27.49
N GLY A 238 15.19 3.73 -27.76
CA GLY A 238 16.14 4.47 -28.55
C GLY A 238 15.49 4.65 -29.90
N VAL A 239 14.84 5.80 -30.12
CA VAL A 239 14.61 6.29 -31.47
C VAL A 239 16.01 6.39 -32.08
N LYS A 240 16.41 5.37 -32.82
CA LYS A 240 17.44 5.53 -33.83
C LYS A 240 16.82 6.49 -34.83
N SER A 241 17.12 7.78 -34.65
CA SER A 241 17.06 8.75 -35.73
C SER A 241 18.03 8.24 -36.79
N ASN A 242 17.49 7.50 -37.76
CA ASN A 242 18.15 7.28 -39.03
C ASN A 242 18.02 8.61 -39.79
N GLU A 243 19.08 9.41 -39.72
CA GLU A 243 19.51 10.25 -40.85
C GLU A 243 20.61 9.51 -41.59
#